data_AF-Q4KGS7-F1
#
_entry.id   AF-Q4KGS7-F1
#
_cell.length_a   1.000
_cell.length_b   1.000
_cell.length_c   1.000
_cell.angle_alpha   90.00
_cell.angle_beta   90.00
_cell.angle_gamma   90.00
#
_symmetry.space_group_name_H-M   'P 1'
#
loop_
_entity.id
_entity.type
_entity.pdbx_description
1 polymer ?
#
loop_
_entity_poly.entity_id
_entity_poly.type
_entity_poly.pdbx_seq_one_letter_code
_entity_poly.pdbx_strand_id
1 'polypeptide(L)'
;MRAGPSPDALHARIFIGTIAGREHRVSPAPNSYPKRGIMGKARVTGTTIEAIRAAEMALGRTLPCSFARWLLEHNGKALGALEVFPVFDARDPRKTWESIVRHFEGGWRAWQDNVCADPAGFSNLLPFAQFGTGDYYCFDYAVLGEAGEPVVVLWSHETGATSVVADGYAAFLASTDRPG
;
A
#
# COMPACT_ATOMS: atom_id res chain seq x y z
N MET A 1 59.01 -4.34 -4.46
CA MET A 1 58.22 -4.66 -3.24
C MET A 1 58.73 -3.78 -2.11
N ARG A 2 57.99 -2.72 -1.77
CA ARG A 2 58.36 -1.79 -0.70
C ARG A 2 57.51 -2.11 0.53
N ALA A 3 58.12 -2.77 1.50
CA ALA A 3 57.61 -2.87 2.86
C ALA A 3 58.12 -1.65 3.63
N GLY A 4 57.22 -0.91 4.26
CA GLY A 4 57.50 0.18 5.20
C GLY A 4 56.88 -0.14 6.57
N PRO A 5 57.47 0.33 7.68
CA PRO A 5 57.53 -0.42 8.94
C PRO A 5 56.50 -0.01 9.99
N SER A 6 56.19 -0.97 10.87
CA SER A 6 55.56 -0.78 12.18
C SER A 6 56.56 -0.22 13.19
N PRO A 7 56.20 0.75 14.05
CA PRO A 7 56.99 1.13 15.21
C PRO A 7 56.50 0.44 16.49
N ASP A 8 57.46 -0.22 17.11
CA ASP A 8 57.50 -0.77 18.46
C ASP A 8 57.30 0.25 19.59
N ALA A 9 57.23 -0.33 20.80
CA ALA A 9 57.88 0.16 22.03
C ALA A 9 57.08 1.16 22.89
N LEU A 10 57.11 1.12 24.23
CA LEU A 10 57.91 0.35 25.17
C LEU A 10 57.21 0.41 26.56
N HIS A 11 57.41 -0.63 27.35
CA HIS A 11 57.26 -0.62 28.82
C HIS A 11 58.23 0.36 29.51
N ALA A 12 57.78 0.99 30.61
CA ALA A 12 58.49 1.14 31.90
C ALA A 12 57.59 1.93 32.88
N ARG A 13 57.04 1.30 33.94
CA ARG A 13 57.53 1.26 35.34
C ARG A 13 57.69 2.63 36.02
N ILE A 14 57.02 2.86 37.16
CA ILE A 14 57.57 2.86 38.54
C ILE A 14 56.49 3.36 39.56
N PHE A 15 56.57 2.77 40.75
CA PHE A 15 55.85 2.96 42.03
C PHE A 15 55.70 4.40 42.57
N ILE A 16 54.73 4.62 43.49
CA ILE A 16 54.88 4.93 44.94
C ILE A 16 53.53 5.47 45.50
N GLY A 17 53.09 5.01 46.68
CA GLY A 17 52.55 5.91 47.72
C GLY A 17 51.05 5.85 48.07
N THR A 18 50.74 5.17 49.17
CA THR A 18 49.55 5.30 50.02
C THR A 18 49.33 6.73 50.53
N ILE A 19 48.10 7.30 50.53
CA ILE A 19 47.52 8.11 51.64
C ILE A 19 45.97 8.02 51.61
N ALA A 20 45.38 7.84 52.79
CA ALA A 20 43.95 7.86 53.09
C ALA A 20 43.31 9.26 52.98
N GLY A 21 41.99 9.34 52.73
CA GLY A 21 41.25 10.58 53.00
C GLY A 21 39.93 10.76 52.26
N ARG A 22 38.83 10.41 52.94
CA ARG A 22 37.67 11.26 53.22
C ARG A 22 36.83 11.85 52.06
N GLU A 23 35.56 11.44 52.08
CA GLU A 23 34.33 12.18 51.76
C GLU A 23 34.23 12.91 50.42
N HIS A 24 33.33 12.45 49.54
CA HIS A 24 32.16 13.24 49.11
C HIS A 24 31.21 12.34 48.31
N ARG A 25 29.98 12.17 48.78
CA ARG A 25 28.89 11.64 47.93
C ARG A 25 28.66 12.66 46.81
N VAL A 26 29.02 12.29 45.58
CA VAL A 26 28.54 12.96 44.38
C VAL A 26 27.23 12.30 43.99
N SER A 27 26.12 12.98 44.23
CA SER A 27 24.83 12.65 43.63
C SER A 27 24.96 12.76 42.10
N PRO A 28 24.55 11.76 41.31
CA PRO A 28 24.62 11.86 39.86
C PRO A 28 23.56 12.85 39.36
N ALA A 29 23.98 13.79 38.50
CA ALA A 29 23.08 14.65 37.74
C ALA A 29 22.14 13.79 36.86
N PRO A 30 20.87 14.16 36.68
CA PRO A 30 19.97 13.44 35.79
C PRO A 30 20.43 13.61 34.35
N ASN A 31 20.89 12.50 33.76
CA ASN A 31 21.23 12.38 32.36
C ASN A 31 19.95 12.53 31.52
N SER A 32 19.63 13.77 31.16
CA SER A 32 18.54 14.10 30.25
C SER A 32 19.09 14.12 28.83
N TYR A 33 19.26 12.94 28.24
CA TYR A 33 19.39 12.86 26.79
C TYR A 33 18.08 13.38 26.16
N PRO A 34 18.12 14.36 25.24
CA PRO A 34 16.94 14.75 24.51
C PRO A 34 16.45 13.52 23.72
N LYS A 35 15.21 13.10 24.00
CA LYS A 35 14.51 12.12 23.16
C LYS A 35 14.53 12.65 21.74
N ARG A 36 15.31 12.00 20.88
CA ARG A 36 15.35 12.24 19.45
C ARG A 36 13.93 12.00 18.95
N GLY A 37 13.16 13.07 18.78
CA GLY A 37 11.83 13.00 18.20
C GLY A 37 11.97 12.34 16.84
N ILE A 38 11.42 11.13 16.69
CA ILE A 38 11.25 10.53 15.38
C ILE A 38 10.28 11.47 14.68
N MET A 39 10.79 12.34 13.80
CA MET A 39 9.94 12.99 12.79
C MET A 39 9.26 11.85 12.05
N GLY A 40 7.99 11.60 12.37
CA GLY A 40 7.17 10.68 11.62
C GLY A 40 7.17 11.17 10.18
N LYS A 41 7.64 10.35 9.25
CA LYS A 41 7.48 10.64 7.82
C LYS A 41 6.03 11.02 7.59
N ALA A 42 5.80 12.19 6.98
CA ALA A 42 4.45 12.60 6.58
C ALA A 42 3.80 11.42 5.86
N ARG A 43 2.64 10.98 6.34
CA ARG A 43 1.93 9.85 5.74
C ARG A 43 1.57 10.25 4.32
N VAL A 44 2.13 9.55 3.34
CA VAL A 44 1.67 9.60 1.96
C VAL A 44 0.30 8.93 1.96
N THR A 45 -0.77 9.71 1.81
CA THR A 45 -2.15 9.20 1.84
C THR A 45 -2.69 8.81 0.47
N GLY A 46 -2.09 9.34 -0.60
CA GLY A 46 -2.49 9.08 -1.97
C GLY A 46 -1.31 8.83 -2.91
N THR A 47 -1.62 8.53 -4.18
CA THR A 47 -0.63 8.14 -5.18
C THR A 47 -0.19 9.30 -6.09
N THR A 48 0.61 9.02 -7.12
CA THR A 48 0.95 9.99 -8.18
C THR A 48 0.28 9.63 -9.50
N ILE A 49 0.23 10.61 -10.41
CA ILE A 49 -0.27 10.41 -11.78
C ILE A 49 0.59 9.36 -12.51
N GLU A 50 1.89 9.33 -12.26
CA GLU A 50 2.81 8.37 -12.89
C GLU A 50 2.52 6.94 -12.44
N ALA A 51 2.22 6.73 -11.15
CA ALA A 51 1.84 5.42 -10.64
C ALA A 51 0.49 4.95 -11.21
N ILE A 52 -0.48 5.86 -11.34
CA ILE A 52 -1.75 5.57 -12.00
C ILE A 52 -1.52 5.18 -13.46
N ARG A 53 -0.76 5.97 -14.23
CA ARG A 53 -0.45 5.66 -15.63
C ARG A 53 0.29 4.34 -15.79
N ALA A 54 1.19 4.00 -14.87
CA ALA A 54 1.88 2.71 -14.88
C ALA A 54 0.89 1.55 -14.66
N ALA A 55 -0.07 1.71 -13.74
CA ALA A 55 -1.12 0.72 -13.53
C ALA A 55 -2.04 0.59 -14.75
N GLU A 56 -2.48 1.70 -15.35
CA GLU A 56 -3.31 1.71 -16.57
C GLU A 56 -2.61 1.02 -17.74
N MET A 57 -1.32 1.29 -17.92
CA MET A 57 -0.50 0.64 -18.94
C MET A 57 -0.39 -0.86 -18.72
N ALA A 58 -0.22 -1.31 -17.47
CA ALA A 58 -0.18 -2.74 -17.13
C ALA A 58 -1.54 -3.43 -17.33
N LEU A 59 -2.64 -2.75 -16.98
CA LEU A 59 -4.01 -3.25 -17.16
C LEU A 59 -4.49 -3.21 -18.63
N GLY A 60 -3.78 -2.48 -19.50
CA GLY A 60 -4.18 -2.25 -20.89
C GLY A 60 -5.47 -1.42 -21.02
N ARG A 61 -5.83 -0.64 -20.00
CA ARG A 61 -7.04 0.21 -19.98
C ARG A 61 -6.88 1.37 -19.00
N THR A 62 -7.62 2.45 -19.24
CA THR A 62 -7.67 3.62 -18.36
C THR A 62 -8.55 3.35 -17.15
N LEU A 63 -8.16 3.85 -15.98
CA LEU A 63 -9.00 3.82 -14.80
C LEU A 63 -10.12 4.87 -14.92
N PRO A 64 -11.29 4.66 -14.28
CA PRO A 64 -12.33 5.70 -14.22
C PRO A 64 -11.77 6.98 -13.61
N CYS A 65 -12.13 8.13 -14.15
CA CYS A 65 -11.56 9.41 -13.73
C CYS A 65 -11.85 9.71 -12.25
N SER A 66 -13.06 9.40 -11.78
CA SER A 66 -13.43 9.52 -10.37
C SER A 66 -12.63 8.58 -9.45
N PHE A 67 -12.31 7.36 -9.91
CA PHE A 67 -11.46 6.42 -9.17
C PHE A 67 -10.00 6.90 -9.12
N ALA A 68 -9.45 7.35 -10.25
CA ALA A 68 -8.11 7.92 -10.32
C ALA A 68 -7.96 9.14 -9.38
N ARG A 69 -8.96 10.04 -9.36
CA ARG A 69 -8.99 11.17 -8.42
C ARG A 69 -9.00 10.72 -6.97
N TRP A 70 -9.79 9.69 -6.64
CA TRP A 70 -9.82 9.15 -5.29
C TRP A 70 -8.46 8.55 -4.90
N LEU A 71 -7.78 7.82 -5.79
CA LEU A 71 -6.45 7.24 -5.54
C LEU A 71 -5.38 8.30 -5.29
N LEU A 72 -5.46 9.47 -5.94
CA LEU A 72 -4.55 10.59 -5.68
C LEU A 72 -4.62 11.10 -4.24
N GLU A 73 -5.72 10.84 -3.53
CA GLU A 73 -5.94 11.30 -2.16
C GLU A 73 -5.89 10.16 -1.12
N HIS A 74 -6.23 8.93 -1.54
CA HIS A 74 -6.62 7.82 -0.66
C HIS A 74 -6.03 6.43 -1.04
N ASN A 75 -4.94 6.37 -1.81
CA ASN A 75 -4.32 5.11 -2.23
C ASN A 75 -4.04 4.15 -1.06
N GLY A 76 -4.70 2.98 -1.06
CA GLY A 76 -4.58 1.96 -0.01
C GLY A 76 -5.43 2.21 1.23
N LYS A 77 -6.43 3.09 1.14
CA LYS A 77 -7.43 3.33 2.19
C LYS A 77 -8.63 2.41 2.03
N ALA A 78 -9.08 1.77 3.11
CA ALA A 78 -10.33 1.03 3.12
C ALA A 78 -11.55 1.98 3.23
N LEU A 79 -12.69 1.56 2.68
CA LEU A 79 -13.98 2.22 2.83
C LEU A 79 -14.88 1.41 3.78
N GLY A 80 -14.64 1.53 5.09
CA GLY A 80 -15.29 0.66 6.08
C GLY A 80 -14.67 -0.73 6.05
N ALA A 81 -15.49 -1.77 5.87
CA ALA A 81 -15.03 -3.15 5.67
C ALA A 81 -14.53 -3.41 4.22
N LEU A 82 -14.85 -2.51 3.29
CA LEU A 82 -14.46 -2.66 1.90
C LEU A 82 -12.98 -2.33 1.69
N GLU A 83 -12.23 -3.33 1.24
CA GLU A 83 -10.84 -3.18 0.81
C GLU A 83 -10.81 -2.69 -0.64
N VAL A 84 -10.45 -1.44 -0.85
CA VAL A 84 -10.25 -0.86 -2.18
C VAL A 84 -8.80 -1.07 -2.61
N PHE A 85 -8.60 -1.70 -3.77
CA PHE A 85 -7.28 -2.05 -4.27
C PHE A 85 -6.48 -0.79 -4.61
N PRO A 86 -5.29 -0.60 -4.03
CA PRO A 86 -4.41 0.49 -4.38
C PRO A 86 -3.83 0.33 -5.79
N VAL A 87 -3.23 1.39 -6.31
CA VAL A 87 -2.17 1.26 -7.33
C VAL A 87 -0.82 1.11 -6.63
N PHE A 88 0.07 0.30 -7.19
CA PHE A 88 1.40 0.12 -6.62
C PHE A 88 2.16 1.45 -6.61
N ASP A 89 2.70 1.82 -5.44
CA ASP A 89 3.43 3.06 -5.24
C ASP A 89 4.74 2.79 -4.50
N ALA A 90 5.87 3.03 -5.16
CA ALA A 90 7.20 2.81 -4.59
C ALA A 90 7.49 3.66 -3.35
N ARG A 91 6.69 4.69 -3.06
CA ARG A 91 6.80 5.53 -1.86
C ARG A 91 6.17 4.85 -0.62
N ASP A 92 5.19 3.96 -0.82
CA ASP A 92 4.59 3.13 0.24
C ASP A 92 4.36 1.68 -0.25
N PRO A 93 5.44 0.93 -0.57
CA PRO A 93 5.33 -0.36 -1.24
C PRO A 93 4.74 -1.44 -0.33
N ARG A 94 4.79 -1.26 1.00
CA ARG A 94 4.20 -2.23 1.95
C ARG A 94 2.68 -2.17 1.95
N LYS A 95 2.09 -0.98 1.85
CA LYS A 95 0.63 -0.83 1.81
C LYS A 95 0.04 -1.02 0.43
N THR A 96 0.82 -0.73 -0.60
CA THR A 96 0.37 -0.79 -1.99
C THR A 96 0.80 -2.06 -2.71
N TRP A 97 1.36 -3.02 -1.97
CA TRP A 97 1.81 -4.30 -2.52
C TRP A 97 0.66 -5.05 -3.18
N GLU A 98 -0.48 -5.17 -2.49
CA GLU A 98 -1.72 -5.78 -2.98
C GLU A 98 -2.46 -4.84 -3.95
N SER A 99 -1.76 -4.43 -5.01
CA SER A 99 -2.29 -3.49 -6.00
C SER A 99 -3.36 -4.10 -6.91
N ILE A 100 -4.20 -3.25 -7.49
CA ILE A 100 -5.22 -3.61 -8.48
C ILE A 100 -4.65 -4.44 -9.63
N VAL A 101 -3.43 -4.16 -10.09
CA VAL A 101 -2.74 -4.93 -11.14
C VAL A 101 -2.52 -6.36 -10.70
N ARG A 102 -2.03 -6.56 -9.46
CA ARG A 102 -1.81 -7.91 -8.92
C ARG A 102 -3.12 -8.68 -8.73
N HIS A 103 -4.14 -8.01 -8.20
CA HIS A 103 -5.46 -8.63 -8.08
C HIS A 103 -6.02 -9.04 -9.44
N PHE A 104 -5.85 -8.20 -10.46
CA PHE A 104 -6.29 -8.50 -11.82
C PHE A 104 -5.51 -9.64 -12.48
N GLU A 105 -4.18 -9.62 -12.42
CA GLU A 105 -3.32 -10.60 -13.09
C GLU A 105 -3.25 -11.95 -12.36
N GLY A 106 -3.36 -11.94 -11.03
CA GLY A 106 -3.27 -13.12 -10.18
C GLY A 106 -4.63 -13.65 -9.78
N GLY A 107 -5.24 -13.01 -8.77
CA GLY A 107 -6.45 -13.52 -8.12
C GLY A 107 -7.65 -13.64 -9.06
N TRP A 108 -7.93 -12.58 -9.81
CA TRP A 108 -9.06 -12.52 -10.74
C TRP A 108 -8.92 -13.50 -11.90
N ARG A 109 -7.75 -13.58 -12.53
CA ARG A 109 -7.47 -14.58 -13.57
C ARG A 109 -7.59 -16.02 -13.08
N ALA A 110 -7.07 -16.31 -11.89
CA ALA A 110 -7.21 -17.64 -11.30
C ALA A 110 -8.69 -18.01 -11.07
N TRP A 111 -9.55 -17.04 -10.74
CA TRP A 111 -10.99 -17.27 -10.65
C TRP A 111 -11.64 -17.53 -12.02
N GLN A 112 -11.25 -16.78 -13.05
CA GLN A 112 -11.75 -17.01 -14.42
C GLN A 112 -11.43 -18.42 -14.92
N ASP A 113 -10.22 -18.91 -14.67
CA ASP A 113 -9.78 -20.24 -15.10
C ASP A 113 -10.55 -21.38 -14.41
N ASN A 114 -11.06 -21.15 -13.19
CA ASN A 114 -11.71 -22.18 -12.37
C ASN A 114 -13.24 -22.19 -12.43
N VAL A 115 -13.87 -21.03 -12.62
CA VAL A 115 -15.33 -20.88 -12.49
C VAL A 115 -16.02 -20.64 -13.83
N CYS A 116 -15.29 -20.19 -14.85
CA CYS A 116 -15.88 -19.86 -16.13
C CYS A 116 -15.58 -20.88 -17.23
N ALA A 117 -16.63 -21.41 -17.85
CA ALA A 117 -16.51 -22.13 -19.11
C ALA A 117 -16.15 -21.20 -20.30
N ASP A 118 -16.37 -19.89 -20.16
CA ASP A 118 -16.02 -18.87 -21.17
C ASP A 118 -15.37 -17.61 -20.53
N PRO A 119 -14.04 -17.62 -20.34
CA PRO A 119 -13.30 -16.51 -19.77
C PRO A 119 -13.46 -15.18 -20.55
N ALA A 120 -13.83 -15.24 -21.83
CA ALA A 120 -13.99 -14.05 -22.66
C ALA A 120 -15.14 -13.15 -22.16
N GLY A 121 -16.16 -13.75 -21.52
CA GLY A 121 -17.31 -13.03 -20.95
C GLY A 121 -16.95 -12.01 -19.88
N PHE A 122 -15.76 -12.12 -19.26
CA PHE A 122 -15.31 -11.24 -18.18
C PHE A 122 -14.20 -10.27 -18.57
N SER A 123 -13.83 -10.23 -19.86
CA SER A 123 -12.78 -9.34 -20.37
C SER A 123 -13.09 -7.85 -20.14
N ASN A 124 -14.36 -7.50 -20.03
CA ASN A 124 -14.84 -6.14 -19.76
C ASN A 124 -14.79 -5.76 -18.28
N LEU A 125 -14.58 -6.71 -17.36
CA LEU A 125 -14.59 -6.45 -15.92
C LEU A 125 -13.17 -6.14 -15.40
N LEU A 126 -13.08 -5.13 -14.54
CA LEU A 126 -11.89 -4.83 -13.76
C LEU A 126 -12.25 -4.79 -12.27
N PRO A 127 -11.86 -5.79 -11.46
CA PRO A 127 -12.06 -5.76 -10.01
C PRO A 127 -11.23 -4.63 -9.38
N PHE A 128 -11.86 -3.87 -8.48
CA PHE A 128 -11.21 -2.76 -7.76
C PHE A 128 -11.40 -2.83 -6.25
N ALA A 129 -12.29 -3.67 -5.74
CA ALA A 129 -12.47 -3.85 -4.31
C ALA A 129 -13.06 -5.22 -3.94
N GLN A 130 -12.87 -5.62 -2.69
CA GLN A 130 -13.44 -6.82 -2.09
C GLN A 130 -13.79 -6.60 -0.61
N PHE A 131 -14.56 -7.52 -0.03
CA PHE A 131 -14.89 -7.52 1.40
C PHE A 131 -14.68 -8.89 2.06
N GLY A 132 -13.80 -9.72 1.49
CA GLY A 132 -13.30 -10.95 2.11
C GLY A 132 -14.19 -12.21 1.94
N THR A 133 -15.30 -12.12 1.22
CA THR A 133 -16.17 -13.28 0.91
C THR A 133 -15.78 -14.02 -0.37
N GLY A 134 -14.87 -13.45 -1.17
CA GLY A 134 -14.56 -13.92 -2.53
C GLY A 134 -15.25 -13.09 -3.61
N ASP A 135 -16.28 -12.32 -3.27
CA ASP A 135 -16.96 -11.42 -4.21
C ASP A 135 -16.13 -10.16 -4.47
N TYR A 136 -16.26 -9.63 -5.68
CA TYR A 136 -15.53 -8.45 -6.13
C TYR A 136 -16.49 -7.35 -6.58
N TYR A 137 -16.17 -6.12 -6.23
CA TYR A 137 -16.69 -4.98 -6.97
C TYR A 137 -15.82 -4.74 -8.20
N CYS A 138 -16.47 -4.63 -9.35
CA CYS A 138 -15.82 -4.47 -10.64
C CYS A 138 -16.31 -3.22 -11.34
N PHE A 139 -15.42 -2.59 -12.10
CA PHE A 139 -15.82 -1.70 -13.18
C PHE A 139 -16.19 -2.55 -14.39
N ASP A 140 -17.41 -2.37 -14.90
CA ASP A 140 -17.86 -3.01 -16.13
C ASP A 140 -17.73 -2.04 -17.30
N TYR A 141 -16.75 -2.27 -18.16
CA TYR A 141 -16.49 -1.44 -19.33
C TYR A 141 -17.43 -1.74 -20.51
N ALA A 142 -18.31 -2.74 -20.40
CA ALA A 142 -19.33 -2.99 -21.41
C ALA A 142 -20.49 -1.99 -21.34
N VAL A 143 -20.69 -1.35 -20.19
CA VAL A 143 -21.79 -0.42 -19.93
C VAL A 143 -21.26 0.86 -19.31
N LEU A 144 -21.57 1.99 -19.94
CA LEU A 144 -21.25 3.31 -19.41
C LEU A 144 -22.45 3.87 -18.64
N GLY A 145 -22.21 4.43 -17.47
CA GLY A 145 -23.21 5.19 -16.73
C GLY A 145 -23.33 6.62 -17.23
N GLU A 146 -24.20 7.40 -16.57
CA GLU A 146 -24.54 8.78 -16.95
C GLU A 146 -23.34 9.73 -17.04
N ALA A 147 -22.31 9.50 -16.23
CA ALA A 147 -21.07 10.29 -16.23
C ALA A 147 -20.10 9.91 -17.36
N GLY A 148 -20.43 8.94 -18.21
CA GLY A 148 -19.54 8.39 -19.23
C GLY A 148 -18.41 7.51 -18.67
N GLU A 149 -18.51 7.11 -17.40
CA GLU A 149 -17.60 6.17 -16.75
C GLU A 149 -18.22 4.76 -16.74
N PRO A 150 -17.41 3.68 -16.68
CA PRO A 150 -17.94 2.34 -16.53
C PRO A 150 -18.78 2.21 -15.25
N VAL A 151 -19.89 1.49 -15.35
CA VAL A 151 -20.74 1.22 -14.18
C VAL A 151 -20.00 0.34 -13.17
N VAL A 152 -20.42 0.43 -11.91
CA VAL A 152 -19.93 -0.46 -10.85
C VAL A 152 -20.89 -1.62 -10.70
N VAL A 153 -20.34 -2.83 -10.75
CA VAL A 153 -21.09 -4.08 -10.52
C VAL A 153 -20.52 -4.85 -9.33
N LEU A 154 -21.36 -5.60 -8.64
CA LEU A 154 -20.94 -6.66 -7.73
C LEU A 154 -20.89 -7.98 -8.51
N TRP A 155 -19.74 -8.61 -8.54
CA TRP A 155 -19.52 -9.93 -9.11
C TRP A 155 -19.51 -11.01 -8.01
N SER A 156 -20.33 -12.04 -8.19
CA SER A 156 -20.44 -13.17 -7.26
C SER A 156 -19.46 -14.28 -7.64
N HIS A 157 -18.61 -14.69 -6.70
CA HIS A 157 -17.68 -15.80 -6.95
C HIS A 157 -18.35 -17.18 -6.99
N GLU A 158 -19.52 -17.32 -6.36
CA GLU A 158 -20.28 -18.57 -6.34
C GLU A 158 -20.99 -18.83 -7.66
N THR A 159 -21.48 -17.79 -8.32
CA THR A 159 -22.35 -17.91 -9.52
C THR A 159 -21.72 -17.35 -10.79
N GLY A 160 -20.69 -16.51 -10.67
CA GLY A 160 -20.11 -15.76 -11.78
C GLY A 160 -20.99 -14.60 -12.30
N ALA A 161 -22.16 -14.37 -11.70
CA ALA A 161 -23.09 -13.33 -12.12
C ALA A 161 -22.65 -11.93 -11.66
N THR A 162 -23.03 -10.91 -12.42
CA THR A 162 -22.85 -9.49 -12.06
C THR A 162 -24.19 -8.82 -11.79
N SER A 163 -24.21 -7.90 -10.81
CA SER A 163 -25.35 -7.01 -10.54
C SER A 163 -24.88 -5.56 -10.49
N VAL A 164 -25.56 -4.66 -11.21
CA VAL A 164 -25.22 -3.23 -11.20
C VAL A 164 -25.58 -2.62 -9.84
N VAL A 165 -24.65 -1.88 -9.25
CA VAL A 165 -24.82 -1.23 -7.95
C VAL A 165 -24.66 0.29 -7.99
N ALA A 166 -24.00 0.84 -9.02
CA ALA A 166 -23.90 2.28 -9.23
C ALA A 166 -23.53 2.65 -10.68
N ASP A 167 -23.91 3.85 -11.11
CA ASP A 167 -23.61 4.41 -12.45
C ASP A 167 -22.14 4.86 -12.63
N GLY A 168 -21.26 4.53 -11.70
CA GLY A 168 -19.85 4.91 -11.71
C GLY A 168 -19.27 5.00 -10.30
N TYR A 169 -17.95 5.17 -10.19
CA TYR A 169 -17.28 5.13 -8.88
C TYR A 169 -17.67 6.31 -7.98
N ALA A 170 -17.90 7.52 -8.54
CA ALA A 170 -18.39 8.65 -7.77
C ALA A 170 -19.78 8.38 -7.14
N ALA A 171 -20.69 7.79 -7.90
CA ALA A 171 -22.01 7.40 -7.40
C ALA A 171 -21.90 6.28 -6.35
N PHE A 172 -21.00 5.31 -6.57
CA PHE A 172 -20.68 4.26 -5.61
C PHE A 172 -20.18 4.81 -4.26
N LEU A 173 -19.32 5.83 -4.28
CA LEU A 173 -18.86 6.48 -3.04
C LEU A 173 -19.99 7.20 -2.29
N ALA A 174 -20.96 7.75 -3.02
CA ALA A 174 -22.09 8.48 -2.46
C ALA A 174 -23.18 7.56 -1.89
N SER A 175 -23.20 6.27 -2.25
CA SER A 175 -24.24 5.34 -1.81
C SER A 175 -24.04 4.89 -0.36
N THR A 176 -25.15 4.81 0.37
CA THR A 176 -25.23 4.29 1.74
C THR A 176 -25.38 2.78 1.79
N ASP A 177 -25.88 2.18 0.71
CA ASP A 177 -26.26 0.77 0.63
C ASP A 177 -25.15 -0.11 0.07
N ARG A 178 -23.88 0.18 0.41
CA ARG A 178 -22.78 -0.69 0.01
C ARG A 178 -22.84 -1.99 0.83
N PRO A 179 -23.03 -3.17 0.23
CA PRO A 179 -22.83 -4.41 0.96
C PRO A 179 -21.37 -4.51 1.40
N GLY A 180 -21.13 -4.39 2.71
CA GLY A 180 -19.82 -4.37 3.36
C GLY A 180 -19.87 -3.85 4.79
#